data_AF-A0A7X7Y0K3-F1
#
_entry.id   AF-A0A7X7Y0K3-F1
#
_cell.length_a   1.000
_cell.length_b   1.000
_cell.length_c   1.000
_cell.angle_alpha   90.00
_cell.angle_beta   90.00
_cell.angle_gamma   90.00
#
_symmetry.space_group_name_H-M   'P 1'
#
loop_
_entity.id
_entity.type
_entity.pdbx_description
1 polymer ?
#
loop_
_entity_poly.entity_id
_entity_poly.type
_entity_poly.pdbx_seq_one_letter_code
_entity_poly.pdbx_strand_id
1 'polypeptide(L)'
;DGDLDMNYFQHKPYLDNFNEEHNLELVVIGQVHVEPLALYSDKYDSLDELPDGAEILIPDDPTNGARALLLLQSEGLIELKDPTDLMATENDIVTNPKNLKFTALDAANIARTYTDVDGGIINANFAIDAGLNPVKDGILVEGDQSPYANILAVRAGDENNETYKKVVEVLNSDKAREFIETEYEGTITPVF
;
A
#
# COMPACT_ATOMS: atom_id res chain seq x y z
N ASP A 1 -5.93 23.32 -7.26
CA ASP A 1 -5.41 24.46 -8.05
C ASP A 1 -5.73 24.31 -9.54
N GLY A 2 -5.82 23.09 -10.09
CA GLY A 2 -6.18 22.85 -11.49
C GLY A 2 -4.97 22.68 -12.41
N ASP A 3 -3.78 22.52 -11.84
CA ASP A 3 -2.52 22.39 -12.60
C ASP A 3 -2.38 21.02 -13.30
N LEU A 4 -3.08 20.00 -12.79
CA LEU A 4 -3.13 18.66 -13.34
C LEU A 4 -4.59 18.24 -13.60
N ASP A 5 -4.80 17.49 -14.68
CA ASP A 5 -6.12 17.00 -15.08
C ASP A 5 -6.59 15.80 -14.23
N MET A 6 -5.66 14.91 -13.90
CA MET A 6 -5.87 13.67 -13.16
C MET A 6 -4.58 13.26 -12.46
N ASN A 7 -4.68 12.31 -11.52
CA ASN A 7 -3.52 11.64 -10.94
C ASN A 7 -3.72 10.12 -10.95
N TYR A 8 -2.62 9.39 -10.79
CA TYR A 8 -2.57 7.93 -10.76
C TYR A 8 -1.38 7.50 -9.91
N PHE A 9 -1.61 7.41 -8.60
CA PHE A 9 -0.59 7.02 -7.63
C PHE A 9 -1.13 6.45 -6.31
N GLN A 10 -2.45 6.55 -6.07
CA GLN A 10 -3.06 6.20 -4.80
C GLN A 10 -4.16 5.16 -4.96
N HIS A 11 -4.53 4.52 -3.85
CA HIS A 11 -5.73 3.71 -3.72
C HIS A 11 -6.90 4.51 -3.12
N LYS A 12 -8.10 3.92 -3.16
CA LYS A 12 -9.32 4.60 -2.71
C LYS A 12 -9.31 5.01 -1.22
N PRO A 13 -8.86 4.17 -0.26
CA PRO A 13 -8.79 4.60 1.14
C PRO A 13 -7.97 5.88 1.35
N TYR A 14 -6.82 5.99 0.68
CA TYR A 14 -5.96 7.18 0.73
C TYR A 14 -6.68 8.41 0.15
N LEU A 15 -7.35 8.24 -1.01
CA LEU A 15 -8.13 9.32 -1.62
C LEU A 15 -9.23 9.83 -0.69
N ASP A 16 -9.96 8.92 -0.05
CA ASP A 16 -11.05 9.26 0.87
C ASP A 16 -10.50 10.05 2.07
N ASN A 17 -9.40 9.59 2.69
CA ASN A 17 -8.73 10.31 3.79
C ASN A 17 -8.22 11.68 3.35
N PHE A 18 -7.55 11.75 2.20
CA PHE A 18 -6.99 13.00 1.66
C PHE A 18 -8.10 14.02 1.37
N ASN A 19 -9.23 13.58 0.83
CA ASN A 19 -10.40 14.44 0.64
C ASN A 19 -10.92 14.99 1.97
N GLU A 20 -11.03 14.14 3.00
CA GLU A 20 -11.49 14.56 4.33
C GLU A 20 -10.54 15.57 4.99
N GLU A 21 -9.24 15.26 5.04
CA GLU A 21 -8.24 16.12 5.68
C GLU A 21 -8.09 17.47 4.99
N HIS A 22 -8.16 17.49 3.65
CA HIS A 22 -7.93 18.69 2.86
C HIS A 22 -9.20 19.40 2.42
N ASN A 23 -10.39 18.90 2.81
CA ASN A 23 -11.69 19.41 2.37
C ASN A 23 -11.78 19.51 0.83
N LEU A 24 -11.35 18.45 0.16
CA LEU A 24 -11.39 18.32 -1.30
C LEU A 24 -12.48 17.34 -1.73
N GLU A 25 -12.82 17.40 -3.02
CA GLU A 25 -13.76 16.49 -3.65
C GLU A 25 -13.12 15.91 -4.90
N LEU A 26 -12.21 14.97 -4.70
CA LEU A 26 -11.64 14.14 -5.76
C LEU A 26 -12.43 12.83 -5.87
N VAL A 27 -12.55 12.32 -7.08
CA VAL A 27 -13.44 11.20 -7.43
C VAL A 27 -12.72 10.21 -8.32
N VAL A 28 -13.07 8.94 -8.15
CA VAL A 28 -12.48 7.82 -8.90
C VAL A 28 -13.14 7.69 -10.27
N ILE A 29 -12.32 7.58 -11.32
CA ILE A 29 -12.82 7.31 -12.69
C ILE A 29 -12.38 5.96 -13.26
N GLY A 30 -11.49 5.25 -12.57
CA GLY A 30 -11.05 3.91 -12.96
C GLY A 30 -10.13 3.29 -11.93
N GLN A 31 -10.12 1.96 -11.86
CA GLN A 31 -9.13 1.16 -11.15
C GLN A 31 -8.24 0.47 -12.19
N VAL A 32 -6.94 0.31 -11.88
CA VAL A 32 -5.96 -0.22 -12.85
C VAL A 32 -5.26 -1.47 -12.34
N HIS A 33 -4.63 -1.43 -11.17
CA HIS A 33 -3.87 -2.56 -10.63
C HIS A 33 -3.84 -2.59 -9.10
N VAL A 34 -3.51 -3.75 -8.56
CA VAL A 34 -3.17 -3.96 -7.14
C VAL A 34 -1.67 -4.16 -7.01
N GLU A 35 -1.13 -3.53 -5.98
CA GLU A 35 0.25 -3.67 -5.53
C GLU A 35 0.25 -4.35 -4.16
N PRO A 36 0.83 -5.55 -4.00
CA PRO A 36 0.90 -6.19 -2.70
C PRO A 36 1.79 -5.37 -1.76
N LEU A 37 1.32 -5.14 -0.53
CA LEU A 37 2.16 -4.61 0.53
C LEU A 37 3.01 -5.76 1.09
N ALA A 38 4.26 -5.48 1.48
CA ALA A 38 5.08 -6.53 2.07
C ALA A 38 5.94 -6.00 3.24
N LEU A 39 6.23 -6.91 4.18
CA LEU A 39 7.25 -6.73 5.20
C LEU A 39 8.58 -7.28 4.67
N TYR A 40 9.64 -6.49 4.81
CA TYR A 40 10.99 -6.84 4.39
C TYR A 40 11.93 -6.82 5.60
N SER A 41 12.96 -7.67 5.57
CA SER A 41 14.05 -7.64 6.54
C SER A 41 15.37 -8.00 5.84
N ASP A 42 16.47 -7.36 6.24
CA ASP A 42 17.83 -7.75 5.84
C ASP A 42 18.50 -8.66 6.88
N LYS A 43 17.81 -8.92 8.01
CA LYS A 43 18.33 -9.67 9.16
C LYS A 43 17.66 -11.03 9.36
N TYR A 44 16.43 -11.20 8.85
CA TYR A 44 15.58 -12.35 9.11
C TYR A 44 14.92 -12.84 7.83
N ASP A 45 14.82 -14.16 7.65
CA ASP A 45 14.26 -14.77 6.44
C ASP A 45 12.77 -15.13 6.61
N SER A 46 12.23 -15.04 7.83
CA SER A 46 10.83 -15.37 8.13
C SER A 46 10.30 -14.69 9.39
N LEU A 47 8.97 -14.65 9.53
CA LEU A 47 8.28 -14.04 10.68
C LEU A 47 8.64 -14.69 12.03
N ASP A 48 8.93 -15.99 12.04
CA ASP A 48 9.24 -16.72 13.27
C ASP A 48 10.59 -16.30 13.87
N GLU A 49 11.53 -15.86 13.01
CA GLU A 49 12.87 -15.42 13.39
C GLU A 49 12.90 -14.02 14.01
N LEU A 50 11.83 -13.24 13.85
CA LEU A 50 11.72 -11.91 14.46
C LEU A 50 11.88 -12.02 15.99
N PRO A 51 12.84 -11.30 16.60
CA PRO A 51 13.06 -11.36 18.03
C PRO A 51 11.90 -10.72 18.81
N ASP A 52 11.81 -11.05 20.10
CA ASP A 52 10.97 -10.29 21.01
C ASP A 52 11.46 -8.83 21.08
N GLY A 53 10.54 -7.87 20.95
CA GLY A 53 10.88 -6.46 20.92
C GLY A 53 11.37 -5.93 19.57
N ALA A 54 11.24 -6.70 18.48
CA ALA A 54 11.67 -6.31 17.14
C ALA A 54 11.05 -4.96 16.72
N GLU A 55 11.87 -4.11 16.11
CA GLU A 55 11.42 -2.82 15.58
C GLU A 55 11.04 -2.93 14.09
N ILE A 56 9.78 -2.60 13.79
CA ILE A 56 9.17 -2.63 12.48
C ILE A 56 8.83 -1.20 12.06
N LEU A 57 9.39 -0.73 10.95
CA LEU A 57 8.99 0.53 10.33
C LEU A 57 7.65 0.35 9.62
N ILE A 58 6.74 1.32 9.78
CA ILE A 58 5.46 1.36 9.07
C ILE A 58 5.20 2.76 8.49
N PRO A 59 4.37 2.87 7.44
CA PRO A 59 4.00 4.18 6.88
C PRO A 59 3.32 5.08 7.94
N ASP A 60 3.62 6.38 7.91
CA ASP A 60 3.04 7.37 8.83
C ASP A 60 1.73 8.00 8.36
N ASP A 61 1.34 7.82 7.09
CA ASP A 61 0.00 8.21 6.65
C ASP A 61 -1.06 7.24 7.21
N PRO A 62 -2.26 7.73 7.59
CA PRO A 62 -3.25 6.94 8.32
C PRO A 62 -3.62 5.62 7.63
N THR A 63 -3.78 5.66 6.31
CA THR A 63 -4.32 4.51 5.57
C THR A 63 -3.29 3.43 5.31
N ASN A 64 -2.04 3.80 4.99
CA ASN A 64 -0.99 2.80 4.80
C ASN A 64 -0.45 2.28 6.14
N GLY A 65 -0.44 3.11 7.19
CA GLY A 65 -0.14 2.67 8.55
C GLY A 65 -1.14 1.61 9.02
N ALA A 66 -2.44 1.89 8.86
CA ALA A 66 -3.49 0.91 9.16
C ALA A 66 -3.36 -0.37 8.31
N ARG A 67 -3.10 -0.23 7.00
CA ARG A 67 -2.86 -1.38 6.10
C ARG A 67 -1.69 -2.25 6.58
N ALA A 68 -0.60 -1.64 7.03
CA ALA A 68 0.55 -2.35 7.58
C ALA A 68 0.19 -3.14 8.85
N LEU A 69 -0.59 -2.55 9.76
CA LEU A 69 -1.07 -3.24 10.96
C LEU A 69 -2.05 -4.37 10.63
N LEU A 70 -2.95 -4.15 9.66
CA LEU A 70 -3.88 -5.18 9.18
C LEU A 70 -3.15 -6.39 8.57
N LEU A 71 -2.05 -6.15 7.85
CA LEU A 71 -1.18 -7.21 7.32
C LEU A 71 -0.51 -8.02 8.45
N LEU A 72 0.00 -7.36 9.49
CA LEU A 72 0.57 -8.06 10.64
C LEU A 72 -0.48 -8.85 11.42
N GLN A 73 -1.69 -8.30 11.52
CA GLN A 73 -2.82 -8.98 12.14
C GLN A 73 -3.27 -10.21 11.35
N SER A 74 -3.25 -10.19 10.02
CA SER A 74 -3.68 -11.35 9.22
C SER A 74 -2.81 -12.59 9.46
N GLU A 75 -1.56 -12.39 9.86
CA GLU A 75 -0.62 -13.44 10.29
C GLU A 75 -0.60 -13.69 11.80
N GLY A 76 -1.46 -13.01 12.57
CA GLY A 76 -1.55 -13.17 14.02
C GLY A 76 -0.34 -12.64 14.81
N LEU A 77 0.47 -11.75 14.22
CA LEU A 77 1.59 -11.10 14.92
C LEU A 77 1.11 -10.07 15.93
N ILE A 78 -0.04 -9.45 15.66
CA ILE A 78 -0.76 -8.54 16.55
C ILE A 78 -2.26 -8.80 16.44
N GLU A 79 -3.04 -8.24 17.35
CA GLU A 79 -4.50 -8.19 17.27
C GLU A 79 -4.93 -6.73 17.42
N LEU A 80 -5.74 -6.23 16.50
CA LEU A 80 -6.36 -4.91 16.56
C LEU A 80 -7.73 -5.01 17.24
N LYS A 81 -8.13 -3.93 17.90
CA LYS A 81 -9.45 -3.80 18.52
C LYS A 81 -10.59 -3.98 17.50
N ASP A 82 -10.41 -3.45 16.29
CA ASP A 82 -11.28 -3.68 15.15
C ASP A 82 -10.42 -4.17 13.97
N PRO A 83 -10.55 -5.43 13.55
CA PRO A 83 -9.73 -5.99 12.48
C PRO A 83 -10.11 -5.51 11.09
N THR A 84 -11.08 -4.59 10.97
CA THR A 84 -11.57 -4.03 9.71
C THR A 84 -11.37 -2.52 9.61
N ASP A 85 -10.78 -1.90 10.64
CA ASP A 85 -10.57 -0.45 10.68
C ASP A 85 -9.41 -0.03 9.75
N LEU A 86 -9.76 0.71 8.70
CA LEU A 86 -8.82 1.23 7.70
C LEU A 86 -8.06 2.48 8.17
N MET A 87 -8.30 2.92 9.40
CA MET A 87 -7.60 4.03 10.07
C MET A 87 -6.98 3.58 11.41
N ALA A 88 -6.85 2.27 11.63
CA ALA A 88 -6.25 1.72 12.83
C ALA A 88 -4.83 2.26 13.07
N THR A 89 -4.53 2.57 14.33
CA THR A 89 -3.21 2.98 14.77
C THR A 89 -2.61 1.94 15.72
N GLU A 90 -1.35 2.11 16.09
CA GLU A 90 -0.67 1.24 17.03
C GLU A 90 -1.30 1.30 18.43
N ASN A 91 -2.06 2.37 18.73
CA ASN A 91 -2.84 2.48 19.96
C ASN A 91 -4.07 1.57 19.98
N ASP A 92 -4.49 1.05 18.82
CA ASP A 92 -5.63 0.15 18.67
C ASP A 92 -5.22 -1.33 18.81
N ILE A 93 -3.94 -1.61 19.04
CA ILE A 93 -3.43 -2.97 19.26
C ILE A 93 -3.83 -3.46 20.66
N VAL A 94 -4.57 -4.57 20.71
CA VAL A 94 -5.03 -5.21 21.95
C VAL A 94 -4.16 -6.40 22.36
N THR A 95 -3.48 -7.05 21.41
CA THR A 95 -2.56 -8.17 21.67
C THR A 95 -1.29 -8.00 20.83
N ASN A 96 -0.11 -8.18 21.46
CA ASN A 96 1.21 -8.11 20.80
C ASN A 96 2.19 -9.08 21.49
N PRO A 97 2.14 -10.39 21.16
CA PRO A 97 2.86 -11.44 21.91
C PRO A 97 4.39 -11.36 21.77
N LYS A 98 4.91 -10.80 20.68
CA LYS A 98 6.35 -10.58 20.45
C LYS A 98 6.82 -9.19 20.89
N ASN A 99 5.98 -8.41 21.57
CA ASN A 99 6.29 -7.04 22.01
C ASN A 99 6.86 -6.15 20.88
N LEU A 100 6.38 -6.35 19.64
CA LEU A 100 6.83 -5.61 18.46
C LEU A 100 6.72 -4.11 18.70
N LYS A 101 7.72 -3.36 18.24
CA LYS A 101 7.75 -1.90 18.30
C LYS A 101 7.55 -1.35 16.92
N PHE A 102 6.72 -0.32 16.82
CA PHE A 102 6.39 0.32 15.55
C PHE A 102 6.97 1.72 15.52
N THR A 103 7.65 2.03 14.43
CA THR A 103 8.18 3.36 14.16
C THR A 103 7.57 3.86 12.84
N ALA A 104 6.64 4.79 12.96
CA ALA A 104 5.96 5.40 11.82
C ALA A 104 6.89 6.41 11.11
N LEU A 105 7.03 6.28 9.79
CA LEU A 105 7.83 7.15 8.93
C LEU A 105 7.16 7.34 7.57
N ASP A 106 7.50 8.43 6.88
CA ASP A 106 7.15 8.60 5.46
C ASP A 106 7.54 7.38 4.63
N ALA A 107 6.59 6.85 3.85
CA ALA A 107 6.71 5.58 3.15
C ALA A 107 7.93 5.51 2.20
N ALA A 108 8.32 6.64 1.59
CA ALA A 108 9.48 6.69 0.70
C ALA A 108 10.81 6.55 1.46
N ASN A 109 10.83 6.90 2.76
CA ASN A 109 12.02 6.74 3.60
C ASN A 109 12.18 5.32 4.11
N ILE A 110 11.08 4.58 4.36
CA ILE A 110 11.14 3.21 4.89
C ILE A 110 11.99 2.30 3.99
N ALA A 111 11.77 2.35 2.68
CA ALA A 111 12.52 1.56 1.71
C ALA A 111 14.04 1.80 1.75
N ARG A 112 14.48 2.94 2.29
CA ARG A 112 15.90 3.31 2.39
C ARG A 112 16.51 2.97 3.75
N THR A 113 15.69 2.81 4.79
CA THR A 113 16.17 2.70 6.19
C THR A 113 15.74 1.41 6.89
N TYR A 114 14.92 0.56 6.27
CA TYR A 114 14.46 -0.69 6.89
C TYR A 114 15.60 -1.63 7.30
N THR A 115 16.76 -1.55 6.63
CA THR A 115 17.96 -2.33 6.96
C THR A 115 18.62 -1.92 8.28
N ASP A 116 18.33 -0.73 8.78
CA ASP A 116 18.89 -0.24 10.06
C ASP A 116 18.15 -0.85 11.27
N VAL A 117 16.92 -1.33 11.08
CA VAL A 117 16.06 -1.95 12.11
C VAL A 117 15.75 -3.42 11.77
N ASP A 118 14.76 -4.02 12.43
CA ASP A 118 14.48 -5.46 12.29
C ASP A 118 13.58 -5.79 11.08
N GLY A 119 12.78 -4.82 10.64
CA GLY A 119 12.09 -4.88 9.36
C GLY A 119 11.36 -3.59 9.01
N GLY A 120 10.80 -3.55 7.80
CA GLY A 120 9.97 -2.42 7.34
C GLY A 120 8.87 -2.91 6.42
N ILE A 121 7.66 -2.37 6.63
CA ILE A 121 6.52 -2.61 5.76
C ILE A 121 6.53 -1.53 4.67
N ILE A 122 6.71 -1.94 3.42
CA ILE A 122 7.01 -1.05 2.29
C ILE A 122 6.00 -1.27 1.16
N ASN A 123 5.40 -0.18 0.67
CA ASN A 123 4.55 -0.19 -0.54
C ASN A 123 5.34 -0.66 -1.77
N ALA A 124 4.73 -1.45 -2.66
CA ALA A 124 5.43 -2.05 -3.79
C ALA A 124 6.12 -1.02 -4.68
N ASN A 125 5.50 0.13 -4.97
CA ASN A 125 6.13 1.20 -5.76
C ASN A 125 7.48 1.64 -5.17
N PHE A 126 7.59 1.83 -3.85
CA PHE A 126 8.83 2.24 -3.20
C PHE A 126 9.82 1.08 -3.07
N ALA A 127 9.33 -0.15 -2.88
CA ALA A 127 10.17 -1.34 -2.89
C ALA A 127 10.84 -1.53 -4.26
N ILE A 128 10.07 -1.43 -5.34
CA ILE A 128 10.55 -1.54 -6.73
C ILE A 128 11.56 -0.42 -7.03
N ASP A 129 11.27 0.83 -6.64
CA ASP A 129 12.21 1.95 -6.79
C ASP A 129 13.52 1.74 -6.02
N ALA A 130 13.48 1.00 -4.91
CA ALA A 130 14.64 0.60 -4.13
C ALA A 130 15.33 -0.68 -4.66
N GLY A 131 14.82 -1.29 -5.73
CA GLY A 131 15.37 -2.51 -6.32
C GLY A 131 14.94 -3.81 -5.64
N LEU A 132 13.92 -3.75 -4.78
CA LEU A 132 13.31 -4.91 -4.12
C LEU A 132 12.17 -5.47 -4.96
N ASN A 133 12.02 -6.79 -4.96
CA ASN A 133 10.87 -7.49 -5.51
C ASN A 133 9.90 -7.87 -4.38
N PRO A 134 8.67 -7.33 -4.35
CA PRO A 134 7.74 -7.59 -3.25
C PRO A 134 7.41 -9.04 -2.97
N VAL A 135 7.32 -9.88 -4.00
CA VAL A 135 6.95 -11.29 -3.84
C VAL A 135 8.15 -12.17 -3.48
N LYS A 136 9.35 -11.81 -3.96
CA LYS A 136 10.57 -12.61 -3.76
C LYS A 136 11.33 -12.23 -2.49
N ASP A 137 11.36 -10.94 -2.16
CA ASP A 137 12.20 -10.40 -1.07
C ASP A 137 11.38 -10.09 0.20
N GLY A 138 10.05 -10.08 0.11
CA GLY A 138 9.18 -9.92 1.27
C GLY A 138 9.13 -11.18 2.14
N ILE A 139 9.32 -11.03 3.45
CA ILE A 139 9.15 -12.11 4.44
C ILE A 139 7.69 -12.32 4.84
N LEU A 140 6.83 -11.37 4.48
CA LEU A 140 5.38 -11.44 4.52
C LEU A 140 4.83 -10.55 3.41
N VAL A 141 3.89 -11.08 2.62
CA VAL A 141 3.30 -10.41 1.46
C VAL A 141 1.78 -10.41 1.60
N GLU A 142 1.15 -9.26 1.37
CA GLU A 142 -0.32 -9.12 1.34
C GLU A 142 -0.91 -9.99 0.23
N GLY A 143 -1.99 -10.71 0.55
CA GLY A 143 -2.67 -11.58 -0.41
C GLY A 143 -3.52 -10.84 -1.44
N ASP A 144 -4.03 -11.59 -2.41
CA ASP A 144 -4.71 -11.07 -3.62
C ASP A 144 -6.06 -10.36 -3.35
N GLN A 145 -6.65 -10.55 -2.17
CA GLN A 145 -7.90 -9.89 -1.77
C GLN A 145 -7.60 -8.54 -1.12
N SER A 146 -7.34 -7.53 -1.95
CA SER A 146 -6.89 -6.21 -1.49
C SER A 146 -7.89 -5.11 -1.86
N PRO A 147 -8.39 -4.31 -0.89
CA PRO A 147 -9.20 -3.12 -1.18
C PRO A 147 -8.35 -1.94 -1.73
N TYR A 148 -7.05 -2.16 -1.93
CA TYR A 148 -6.06 -1.13 -2.25
C TYR A 148 -5.69 -1.08 -3.73
N ALA A 149 -6.64 -1.38 -4.63
CA ALA A 149 -6.45 -1.14 -6.05
C ALA A 149 -6.11 0.34 -6.30
N ASN A 150 -5.04 0.58 -7.04
CA ASN A 150 -4.65 1.90 -7.51
C ASN A 150 -5.66 2.44 -8.51
N ILE A 151 -5.95 3.72 -8.36
CA ILE A 151 -7.03 4.41 -9.06
C ILE A 151 -6.53 5.60 -9.87
N LEU A 152 -7.27 5.92 -10.93
CA LEU A 152 -7.27 7.26 -11.49
C LEU A 152 -8.28 8.11 -10.73
N ALA A 153 -7.80 9.25 -10.21
CA ALA A 153 -8.65 10.24 -9.57
C ALA A 153 -8.62 11.58 -10.33
N VAL A 154 -9.78 12.24 -10.36
CA VAL A 154 -9.99 13.57 -10.94
C VAL A 154 -10.79 14.42 -9.97
N ARG A 155 -11.00 15.69 -10.29
CA ARG A 155 -11.91 16.55 -9.52
C ARG A 155 -13.37 16.15 -9.77
N ALA A 156 -14.22 16.33 -8.76
CA ALA A 156 -15.66 16.23 -8.94
C ALA A 156 -16.15 17.14 -10.07
N GLY A 157 -17.05 16.61 -10.91
CA GLY A 157 -17.55 17.23 -12.13
C GLY A 157 -16.80 16.85 -13.40
N ASP A 158 -15.59 16.29 -13.31
CA ASP A 158 -14.79 15.85 -14.45
C ASP A 158 -14.96 14.35 -14.78
N GLU A 159 -15.80 13.60 -14.05
CA GLU A 159 -15.93 12.13 -14.15
C GLU A 159 -16.40 11.67 -15.52
N ASN A 160 -17.20 12.53 -16.17
CA ASN A 160 -17.79 12.23 -17.47
C ASN A 160 -16.99 12.81 -18.64
N ASN A 161 -15.79 13.35 -18.39
CA ASN A 161 -14.94 13.88 -19.44
C ASN A 161 -14.51 12.77 -20.41
N GLU A 162 -14.88 12.92 -21.69
CA GLU A 162 -14.63 11.92 -22.73
C GLU A 162 -13.14 11.68 -23.00
N THR A 163 -12.28 12.67 -22.76
CA THR A 163 -10.83 12.48 -22.84
C THR A 163 -10.34 11.61 -21.68
N TYR A 164 -10.88 11.81 -20.47
CA TYR A 164 -10.45 11.07 -19.28
C TYR A 164 -10.91 9.62 -19.33
N LYS A 165 -12.12 9.36 -19.82
CA LYS A 165 -12.59 7.99 -20.11
C LYS A 165 -11.66 7.25 -21.07
N LYS A 166 -11.16 7.91 -22.11
CA LYS A 166 -10.17 7.31 -23.03
C LYS A 166 -8.85 6.96 -22.34
N VAL A 167 -8.42 7.76 -21.35
CA VAL A 167 -7.22 7.42 -20.57
C VAL A 167 -7.46 6.14 -19.77
N VAL A 168 -8.63 6.03 -19.12
CA VAL A 168 -9.02 4.80 -18.40
C VAL A 168 -9.07 3.61 -19.35
N GLU A 169 -9.69 3.74 -20.54
CA GLU A 169 -9.73 2.68 -21.55
C GLU A 169 -8.33 2.22 -22.00
N VAL A 170 -7.39 3.15 -22.16
CA VAL A 170 -6.01 2.82 -22.56
C VAL A 170 -5.28 2.09 -21.43
N LEU A 171 -5.40 2.57 -20.19
CA LEU A 171 -4.79 1.93 -19.02
C LEU A 171 -5.45 0.58 -18.70
N ASN A 172 -6.70 0.38 -19.09
CA ASN A 172 -7.44 -0.87 -18.93
C ASN A 172 -7.51 -1.70 -20.24
N SER A 173 -6.55 -1.51 -21.15
CA SER A 173 -6.47 -2.26 -22.40
C SER A 173 -5.73 -3.59 -22.24
N ASP A 174 -5.96 -4.56 -23.15
CA ASP A 174 -5.20 -5.83 -23.17
C ASP A 174 -3.68 -5.59 -23.26
N LYS A 175 -3.27 -4.53 -23.95
CA LYS A 175 -1.85 -4.15 -24.04
C LYS A 175 -1.29 -3.65 -22.71
N ALA A 176 -2.08 -2.92 -21.94
CA ALA A 176 -1.69 -2.48 -20.60
C ALA A 176 -1.64 -3.67 -19.63
N ARG A 177 -2.59 -4.59 -19.72
CA ARG A 177 -2.56 -5.86 -18.97
C ARG A 177 -1.27 -6.64 -19.25
N GLU A 178 -0.98 -6.92 -20.52
CA GLU A 178 0.22 -7.66 -20.94
C GLU A 178 1.49 -6.96 -20.46
N PHE A 179 1.54 -5.63 -20.55
CA PHE A 179 2.66 -4.85 -20.04
C PHE A 179 2.83 -5.03 -18.53
N ILE A 180 1.76 -4.87 -17.73
CA ILE A 180 1.82 -5.00 -16.27
C ILE A 180 2.29 -6.41 -15.88
N GLU A 181 1.69 -7.45 -16.46
CA GLU A 181 2.01 -8.84 -16.15
C GLU A 181 3.46 -9.20 -16.51
N THR A 182 3.96 -8.67 -17.64
CA THR A 182 5.32 -8.96 -18.12
C THR A 182 6.38 -8.16 -17.40
N GLU A 183 6.19 -6.84 -17.28
CA GLU A 183 7.19 -5.92 -16.73
C GLU A 183 7.43 -6.20 -15.24
N TYR A 184 6.36 -6.47 -14.49
CA TYR A 184 6.43 -6.69 -13.05
C TYR A 184 6.48 -8.17 -12.68
N GLU A 185 6.67 -9.07 -13.66
CA GLU A 185 6.77 -10.52 -13.47
C GLU A 185 5.61 -11.10 -12.62
N GLY A 186 4.40 -10.57 -12.78
CA GLY A 186 3.23 -10.96 -11.99
C GLY A 186 3.17 -10.44 -10.55
N THR A 187 4.11 -9.59 -10.13
CA THR A 187 4.09 -8.93 -8.80
C THR A 187 2.99 -7.88 -8.69
N ILE A 188 2.74 -7.15 -9.78
CA ILE A 188 1.64 -6.20 -9.90
C ILE A 188 0.51 -6.87 -10.69
N THR A 189 -0.71 -6.79 -10.16
CA THR A 189 -1.87 -7.48 -10.74
C THR A 189 -2.88 -6.49 -11.32
N PRO A 190 -3.22 -6.54 -12.61
CA PRO A 190 -4.27 -5.70 -13.19
C PRO A 190 -5.66 -6.11 -12.68
N VAL A 191 -6.57 -5.15 -12.48
CA VAL A 191 -7.92 -5.39 -11.88
C VAL A 191 -9.10 -5.25 -12.86
N PHE A 192 -8.80 -5.10 -14.14
CA PHE A 192 -9.78 -5.01 -15.22
C PHE A 192 -9.77 -6.27 -16.08
#